data_AF-S3HD74-F1
#
_entry.id   AF-S3HD74-F1
#
_cell.length_a   1.000
_cell.length_b   1.000
_cell.length_c   1.000
_cell.angle_alpha   90.00
_cell.angle_beta   90.00
_cell.angle_gamma   90.00
#
_symmetry.space_group_name_H-M   'P 1'
#
loop_
_entity.id
_entity.type
_entity.pdbx_description
1 polymer ?
#
loop_
_entity_poly.entity_id
_entity_poly.type
_entity_poly.pdbx_seq_one_letter_code
_entity_poly.pdbx_strand_id
1 'polypeptide(L)'
;MHDFQAAADQSQAHYERFYGKYRGIATDVNDPSRLGRIKARIPSLLEDFETGWATPCAPYAGTTSGFFSLPPVGAGVWIEFEGGDISRPIFAGCYWGVAEAPMAPPASPPDPMTKVWRSDLGLTIALDDKQQTITLSDPAGANQIVLDVKQSTVTVRGVAKVVFESSKIFEGSPVAFHPAVHGDQLMTYLNTLVTIFNTHLHVGQMAAGILPVTPAPSVVQMMPPPPSLLSTKVTLD
;
A
#
# COMPACT_ATOMS: atom_id res chain seq x y z
N MET A 1 -57.50 50.21 5.44
CA MET A 1 -57.04 48.99 4.73
C MET A 1 -55.61 49.11 4.20
N HIS A 2 -54.79 50.03 4.73
CA HIS A 2 -53.43 50.31 4.22
C HIS A 2 -52.29 49.88 5.17
N ASP A 3 -52.58 49.44 6.40
CA ASP A 3 -51.54 49.14 7.41
C ASP A 3 -51.13 47.67 7.52
N PHE A 4 -51.78 46.75 6.79
CA PHE A 4 -51.43 45.32 6.82
C PHE A 4 -50.39 44.91 5.78
N GLN A 5 -50.06 45.78 4.83
CA GLN A 5 -49.06 45.51 3.80
C GLN A 5 -47.65 45.96 4.18
N ALA A 6 -47.51 46.82 5.20
CA ALA A 6 -46.20 47.25 5.72
C ALA A 6 -45.56 46.23 6.69
N ALA A 7 -46.35 45.31 7.27
CA ALA A 7 -45.85 44.29 8.19
C ALA A 7 -45.35 43.01 7.49
N ALA A 8 -45.77 42.76 6.25
CA ALA A 8 -45.31 41.61 5.47
C ALA A 8 -43.91 41.82 4.84
N ASP A 9 -43.45 43.07 4.77
CA ASP A 9 -42.17 43.44 4.16
C ASP A 9 -41.02 43.55 5.19
N GLN A 10 -41.30 43.33 6.49
CA GLN A 10 -40.33 43.48 7.59
C GLN A 10 -39.78 42.15 8.15
N SER A 11 -39.80 41.06 7.38
CA SER A 11 -39.17 39.79 7.81
C SER A 11 -38.30 39.11 6.75
N GLN A 12 -37.80 39.85 5.77
CA GLN A 12 -36.56 39.45 5.11
C GLN A 12 -35.40 40.01 5.94
N ALA A 13 -35.09 39.35 7.05
CA ALA A 13 -33.73 39.43 7.57
C ALA A 13 -32.84 39.00 6.40
N HIS A 14 -32.15 39.95 5.80
CA HIS A 14 -31.22 39.74 4.70
C HIS A 14 -30.04 38.96 5.28
N TYR A 15 -30.24 37.66 5.54
CA TYR A 15 -29.18 36.74 5.85
C TYR A 15 -28.24 36.81 4.66
N GLU A 16 -27.08 37.44 4.86
CA GLU A 16 -26.06 37.46 3.84
C GLU A 16 -25.78 36.00 3.44
N ARG A 17 -25.96 35.73 2.15
CA ARG A 17 -25.76 34.41 1.59
C ARG A 17 -24.36 34.34 0.99
N PHE A 18 -23.64 33.30 1.37
CA PHE A 18 -22.25 33.10 0.99
C PHE A 18 -22.14 31.96 -0.03
N TYR A 19 -22.41 32.25 -1.30
CA TYR A 19 -22.41 31.25 -2.38
C TYR A 19 -21.01 30.95 -2.96
N GLY A 20 -19.96 31.62 -2.46
CA GLY A 20 -18.59 31.44 -2.94
C GLY A 20 -17.89 30.20 -2.37
N LYS A 21 -16.69 29.94 -2.90
CA LYS A 21 -15.70 29.06 -2.27
C LYS A 21 -14.72 29.90 -1.47
N TYR A 22 -14.50 29.55 -0.21
CA TYR A 22 -13.65 30.30 0.69
C TYR A 22 -12.42 29.49 1.08
N ARG A 23 -11.25 30.12 1.07
CA ARG A 23 -10.01 29.50 1.54
C ARG A 23 -10.03 29.44 3.06
N GLY A 24 -9.93 28.24 3.59
CA GLY A 24 -9.76 27.97 5.00
C GLY A 24 -8.47 27.23 5.29
N ILE A 25 -8.21 27.09 6.58
CA ILE A 25 -7.17 26.25 7.18
C ILE A 25 -7.88 25.29 8.11
N ALA A 26 -7.65 23.98 7.96
CA ALA A 26 -8.24 22.97 8.83
C ALA A 26 -7.73 23.16 10.27
N THR A 27 -8.64 23.20 11.24
CA THR A 27 -8.28 23.41 12.66
C THR A 27 -8.58 22.20 13.53
N ASP A 28 -9.62 21.43 13.19
CA ASP A 28 -9.96 20.19 13.89
C ASP A 28 -10.56 19.16 12.92
N VAL A 29 -10.18 17.90 13.10
CA VAL A 29 -10.63 16.75 12.29
C VAL A 29 -11.19 15.63 13.15
N ASN A 30 -11.22 15.81 14.48
CA ASN A 30 -11.70 14.82 15.44
C ASN A 30 -13.21 14.90 15.61
N ASP A 31 -13.95 14.60 14.54
CA ASP A 31 -15.42 14.66 14.55
C ASP A 31 -16.03 13.70 15.59
N PRO A 32 -16.73 14.21 16.62
CA PRO A 32 -17.39 13.37 17.63
C PRO A 32 -18.43 12.41 17.04
N SER A 33 -19.05 12.78 15.93
CA SER A 33 -20.04 11.95 15.23
C SER A 33 -19.43 10.97 14.23
N ARG A 34 -18.10 11.01 14.01
CA ARG A 34 -17.36 10.14 13.10
C ARG A 34 -17.90 10.13 11.66
N LEU A 35 -18.39 11.27 11.18
CA LEU A 35 -18.92 11.44 9.83
C LEU A 35 -17.84 11.94 8.85
N GLY A 36 -16.60 12.14 9.31
CA GLY A 36 -15.52 12.70 8.50
C GLY A 36 -15.65 14.22 8.31
N ARG A 37 -16.27 14.91 9.26
CA ARG A 37 -16.39 16.38 9.25
C ARG A 37 -15.10 17.02 9.75
N ILE A 38 -14.87 18.26 9.32
CA ILE A 38 -13.75 19.08 9.79
C ILE A 38 -14.24 20.43 10.29
N LYS A 39 -13.49 21.07 11.17
CA LYS A 39 -13.57 22.51 11.37
C LYS A 39 -12.46 23.21 10.62
N ALA A 40 -12.73 24.41 10.16
CA ALA A 40 -11.74 25.25 9.52
C ALA A 40 -11.88 26.69 9.98
N ARG A 41 -10.78 27.43 9.93
CA ARG A 41 -10.76 28.89 10.06
C ARG A 41 -10.72 29.50 8.68
N ILE A 42 -11.58 30.48 8.41
CA ILE A 42 -11.69 31.18 7.12
C ILE A 42 -11.34 32.65 7.34
N PRO A 43 -10.07 33.07 7.17
CA PRO A 43 -9.63 34.42 7.53
C PRO A 43 -10.40 35.54 6.81
N SER A 44 -10.86 35.28 5.58
CA SER A 44 -11.58 36.27 4.77
C SER A 44 -13.05 36.48 5.16
N LEU A 45 -13.60 35.66 6.07
CA LEU A 45 -15.03 35.67 6.39
C LEU A 45 -15.30 35.63 7.90
N LEU A 46 -14.60 34.74 8.62
CA LEU A 46 -14.83 34.47 10.04
C LEU A 46 -13.72 35.05 10.93
N GLU A 47 -12.70 35.69 10.35
CA GLU A 47 -11.53 36.24 11.05
C GLU A 47 -10.86 35.20 11.97
N ASP A 48 -11.12 35.29 13.28
CA ASP A 48 -10.58 34.42 14.32
C ASP A 48 -11.50 33.27 14.73
N PHE A 49 -12.74 33.23 14.22
CA PHE A 49 -13.70 32.18 14.52
C PHE A 49 -13.54 30.96 13.61
N GLU A 50 -13.78 29.78 14.19
CA GLU A 50 -13.90 28.54 13.43
C GLU A 50 -15.30 28.39 12.84
N THR A 51 -15.39 27.64 11.75
CA THR A 51 -16.67 27.16 11.25
C THR A 51 -17.30 26.17 12.25
N GLY A 52 -18.60 25.92 12.09
CA GLY A 52 -19.18 24.66 12.55
C GLY A 52 -18.52 23.44 11.89
N TRP A 53 -18.95 22.23 12.26
CA TRP A 53 -18.49 21.00 11.62
C TRP A 53 -18.91 20.95 10.15
N ALA A 54 -17.95 21.09 9.25
CA ALA A 54 -18.14 21.09 7.81
C ALA A 54 -18.35 19.67 7.28
N THR A 55 -19.46 19.46 6.57
CA THR A 55 -19.80 18.17 5.95
C THR A 55 -18.92 17.91 4.73
N PRO A 56 -18.28 16.74 4.58
CA PRO A 56 -17.42 16.47 3.45
C PRO A 56 -18.22 16.30 2.15
N CYS A 57 -17.79 16.96 1.08
CA CYS A 57 -18.19 16.66 -0.29
C CYS A 57 -17.34 15.50 -0.82
N ALA A 58 -17.52 14.31 -0.24
CA ALA A 58 -16.71 13.14 -0.58
C ALA A 58 -16.94 12.70 -2.04
N PRO A 59 -15.88 12.27 -2.77
CA PRO A 59 -16.02 11.84 -4.16
C PRO A 59 -16.77 10.52 -4.31
N TYR A 60 -16.86 9.72 -3.23
CA TYR A 60 -17.62 8.48 -3.18
C TYR A 60 -18.13 8.26 -1.75
N ALA A 61 -19.43 8.03 -1.58
CA ALA A 61 -20.07 7.81 -0.29
C ALA A 61 -21.30 6.88 -0.44
N GLY A 62 -21.48 5.97 0.52
CA GLY A 62 -22.58 5.02 0.61
C GLY A 62 -22.58 4.34 1.98
N THR A 63 -23.63 3.58 2.31
CA THR A 63 -23.81 2.98 3.64
C THR A 63 -22.66 2.09 4.08
N THR A 64 -21.97 1.44 3.15
CA THR A 64 -20.85 0.52 3.41
C THR A 64 -19.65 0.78 2.51
N SER A 65 -19.63 1.90 1.79
CA SER A 65 -18.62 2.21 0.79
C SER A 65 -18.30 3.71 0.76
N GLY A 66 -17.07 4.07 0.42
CA GLY A 66 -16.72 5.48 0.30
C GLY A 66 -15.23 5.73 0.14
N PHE A 67 -14.89 7.00 -0.06
CA PHE A 67 -13.53 7.51 -0.06
C PHE A 67 -13.32 8.35 1.21
N PHE A 68 -12.56 7.82 2.17
CA PHE A 68 -12.31 8.47 3.46
C PHE A 68 -10.85 8.90 3.54
N SER A 69 -10.60 10.20 3.41
CA SER A 69 -9.28 10.80 3.49
C SER A 69 -9.42 12.22 4.03
N LEU A 70 -9.08 12.41 5.30
CA LEU A 70 -9.12 13.73 5.94
C LEU A 70 -7.77 14.42 5.82
N PRO A 71 -7.73 15.74 5.58
CA PRO A 71 -6.50 16.49 5.61
C PRO A 71 -5.92 16.56 7.04
N PRO A 72 -4.60 16.74 7.20
CA PRO A 72 -4.02 17.05 8.50
C PRO A 72 -4.48 18.44 8.99
N VAL A 73 -4.49 18.64 10.31
CA VAL A 73 -4.70 19.97 10.90
C VAL A 73 -3.62 20.93 10.39
N GLY A 74 -4.02 22.14 10.01
CA GLY A 74 -3.15 23.14 9.39
C GLY A 74 -3.17 23.12 7.86
N ALA A 75 -3.76 22.12 7.21
CA ALA A 75 -3.84 22.06 5.75
C ALA A 75 -4.78 23.13 5.16
N GLY A 76 -4.46 23.58 3.95
CA GLY A 76 -5.32 24.45 3.15
C GLY A 76 -6.56 23.72 2.63
N VAL A 77 -7.75 24.23 2.95
CA VAL A 77 -9.03 23.63 2.57
C VAL A 77 -9.97 24.63 1.89
N TRP A 78 -10.80 24.14 0.97
CA TRP A 78 -11.90 24.90 0.39
C TRP A 78 -13.18 24.62 1.17
N ILE A 79 -13.80 25.68 1.68
CA ILE A 79 -15.07 25.63 2.39
C ILE A 79 -16.15 26.32 1.56
N GLU A 80 -17.32 25.70 1.53
CA GLU A 80 -18.55 26.20 0.96
C GLU A 80 -19.65 26.20 2.02
N PHE A 81 -20.81 26.74 1.70
CA PHE A 81 -21.94 26.84 2.60
C PHE A 81 -23.21 26.35 1.92
N GLU A 82 -23.90 25.40 2.55
CA GLU A 82 -25.11 24.79 1.99
C GLU A 82 -26.20 25.84 1.80
N GLY A 83 -26.60 26.12 0.55
CA GLY A 83 -27.54 27.19 0.25
C GLY A 83 -27.05 28.58 0.68
N GLY A 84 -25.73 28.78 0.77
CA GLY A 84 -25.10 30.02 1.22
C GLY A 84 -25.25 30.31 2.71
N ASP A 85 -25.66 29.34 3.51
CA ASP A 85 -25.86 29.47 4.96
C ASP A 85 -24.56 29.19 5.73
N ILE A 86 -24.01 30.23 6.38
CA ILE A 86 -22.72 30.14 7.09
C ILE A 86 -22.74 29.10 8.23
N SER A 87 -23.91 28.78 8.77
CA SER A 87 -24.07 27.77 9.82
C SER A 87 -23.98 26.33 9.31
N ARG A 88 -24.02 26.12 7.98
CA ARG A 88 -23.98 24.81 7.32
C ARG A 88 -22.78 24.69 6.38
N PRO A 89 -21.54 24.65 6.94
CA PRO A 89 -20.33 24.55 6.14
C PRO A 89 -20.22 23.19 5.43
N ILE A 90 -19.59 23.20 4.26
CA ILE A 90 -19.27 22.03 3.44
C ILE A 90 -17.76 22.07 3.16
N PHE A 91 -17.08 20.96 3.39
CA PHE A 91 -15.68 20.77 3.03
C PHE A 91 -15.60 20.20 1.61
N ALA A 92 -15.15 21.02 0.66
CA ALA A 92 -15.15 20.67 -0.76
C ALA A 92 -13.86 19.97 -1.23
N GLY A 93 -12.75 20.14 -0.49
CA GLY A 93 -11.46 19.57 -0.83
C GLY A 93 -10.29 20.43 -0.36
N CYS A 94 -9.07 20.03 -0.72
CA CYS A 94 -7.85 20.70 -0.29
C CYS A 94 -7.20 21.49 -1.41
N TYR A 95 -6.29 22.39 -1.04
CA TYR A 95 -5.34 22.99 -1.97
C TYR A 95 -3.94 22.91 -1.39
N TRP A 96 -2.94 22.91 -2.28
CA TRP A 96 -1.55 22.98 -1.89
C TRP A 96 -1.06 24.42 -1.90
N GLY A 97 -0.32 24.79 -0.87
CA GLY A 97 0.58 25.94 -0.88
C GLY A 97 1.81 25.70 -1.74
N VAL A 98 2.73 26.66 -1.72
CA VAL A 98 4.00 26.56 -2.44
C VAL A 98 4.81 25.39 -1.89
N ALA A 99 5.22 24.48 -2.78
CA ALA A 99 6.01 23.29 -2.45
C ALA A 99 5.34 22.27 -1.52
N GLU A 100 4.01 22.31 -1.35
CA GLU A 100 3.26 21.34 -0.53
C GLU A 100 2.67 20.18 -1.34
N ALA A 101 2.75 20.23 -2.68
CA ALA A 101 2.26 19.18 -3.54
C ALA A 101 3.02 17.85 -3.29
N PRO A 102 2.32 16.69 -3.33
CA PRO A 102 2.91 15.41 -2.93
C PRO A 102 4.04 14.99 -3.87
N MET A 103 5.18 14.65 -3.30
CA MET A 103 6.37 14.18 -4.02
C MET A 103 6.49 12.66 -3.90
N ALA A 104 6.64 11.96 -5.02
CA ALA A 104 6.94 10.52 -4.99
C ALA A 104 8.40 10.28 -4.55
N PRO A 105 8.69 9.20 -3.81
CA PRO A 105 10.05 8.75 -3.58
C PRO A 105 10.75 8.32 -4.89
N PRO A 106 12.05 8.60 -5.06
CA PRO A 106 12.86 9.50 -4.23
C PRO A 106 12.44 10.96 -4.49
N ALA A 107 12.14 11.71 -3.42
CA ALA A 107 11.50 13.03 -3.36
C ALA A 107 11.75 13.93 -4.58
N SER A 108 11.03 13.67 -5.67
CA SER A 108 11.12 14.41 -6.91
C SER A 108 9.94 15.37 -7.00
N PRO A 109 10.15 16.61 -7.45
CA PRO A 109 9.04 17.54 -7.68
C PRO A 109 7.96 16.88 -8.55
N PRO A 110 6.67 17.20 -8.34
CA PRO A 110 5.60 16.63 -9.14
C PRO A 110 5.80 17.01 -10.63
N ASP A 111 5.98 15.98 -11.47
CA ASP A 111 5.97 16.10 -12.93
C ASP A 111 4.53 15.86 -13.41
N PRO A 112 3.99 16.61 -14.40
CA PRO A 112 2.67 16.33 -14.97
C PRO A 112 2.45 14.89 -15.45
N MET A 113 3.53 14.17 -15.79
CA MET A 113 3.49 12.75 -16.16
C MET A 113 3.40 11.80 -14.96
N THR A 114 3.56 12.31 -13.74
CA THR A 114 3.50 11.54 -12.48
C THR A 114 2.22 11.82 -11.70
N LYS A 115 1.55 10.76 -11.23
CA LYS A 115 0.29 10.84 -10.50
C LYS A 115 0.55 10.22 -9.15
N VAL A 116 0.48 11.02 -8.10
CA VAL A 116 0.95 10.65 -6.77
C VAL A 116 -0.19 10.82 -5.78
N TRP A 117 -0.50 9.74 -5.08
CA TRP A 117 -1.27 9.79 -3.85
C TRP A 117 -0.32 9.48 -2.70
N ARG A 118 -0.17 10.41 -1.76
CA ARG A 118 0.77 10.31 -0.64
C ARG A 118 0.09 10.76 0.65
N SER A 119 0.19 9.93 1.68
CA SER A 119 -0.25 10.27 3.04
C SER A 119 0.72 11.25 3.71
N ASP A 120 0.28 11.88 4.79
CA ASP A 120 1.04 12.79 5.65
C ASP A 120 2.34 12.15 6.19
N LEU A 121 2.31 10.87 6.53
CA LEU A 121 3.50 10.12 6.97
C LEU A 121 4.33 9.55 5.82
N GLY A 122 3.87 9.70 4.56
CA GLY A 122 4.66 9.41 3.36
C GLY A 122 4.43 8.04 2.71
N LEU A 123 3.45 7.26 3.14
CA LEU A 123 2.99 6.09 2.37
C LEU A 123 2.49 6.58 1.01
N THR A 124 2.98 5.96 -0.07
CA THR A 124 2.82 6.50 -1.41
C THR A 124 2.33 5.45 -2.41
N ILE A 125 1.36 5.85 -3.23
CA ILE A 125 1.00 5.21 -4.50
C ILE A 125 1.39 6.18 -5.62
N ALA A 126 2.24 5.75 -6.54
CA ALA A 126 2.72 6.57 -7.64
C ALA A 126 2.57 5.85 -8.99
N LEU A 127 2.03 6.56 -9.97
CA LEU A 127 2.04 6.15 -11.38
C LEU A 127 2.95 7.12 -12.12
N ASP A 128 3.96 6.60 -12.82
CA ASP A 128 4.87 7.38 -13.64
C ASP A 128 4.69 6.94 -15.10
N ASP A 129 4.07 7.78 -15.93
CA ASP A 129 3.84 7.47 -17.35
C ASP A 129 5.13 7.55 -18.18
N LYS A 130 6.12 8.32 -17.72
CA LYS A 130 7.41 8.48 -18.43
C LYS A 130 8.27 7.23 -18.24
N GLN A 131 8.32 6.71 -17.02
CA GLN A 131 8.98 5.45 -16.72
C GLN A 131 8.10 4.22 -17.00
N GLN A 132 6.78 4.43 -17.12
CA GLN A 132 5.77 3.38 -17.25
C GLN A 132 5.80 2.41 -16.07
N THR A 133 5.79 2.98 -14.86
CA THR A 133 5.85 2.23 -13.61
C THR A 133 4.66 2.55 -12.70
N ILE A 134 4.21 1.56 -11.94
CA ILE A 134 3.28 1.72 -10.83
C ILE A 134 3.97 1.27 -9.55
N THR A 135 4.04 2.15 -8.56
CA THR A 135 4.79 1.93 -7.32
C THR A 135 3.90 2.12 -6.09
N LEU A 136 3.93 1.13 -5.20
CA LEU A 136 3.47 1.21 -3.82
C LEU A 136 4.71 1.24 -2.93
N SER A 137 4.89 2.26 -2.10
CA SER A 137 6.13 2.42 -1.32
C SER A 137 5.90 3.02 0.06
N ASP A 138 6.80 2.64 0.97
CA ASP A 138 6.99 3.33 2.24
C ASP A 138 7.69 4.69 2.04
N PRO A 139 7.78 5.55 3.08
CA PRO A 139 8.29 6.91 2.93
C PRO A 139 9.74 6.95 2.43
N ALA A 140 10.52 5.92 2.72
CA ALA A 140 11.92 5.78 2.34
C ALA A 140 12.13 5.12 0.96
N GLY A 141 11.09 4.54 0.35
CA GLY A 141 11.22 3.73 -0.87
C GLY A 141 11.99 2.42 -0.66
N ALA A 142 12.19 2.00 0.59
CA ALA A 142 12.98 0.83 0.93
C ALA A 142 12.13 -0.44 0.86
N ASN A 143 10.86 -0.34 1.29
CA ASN A 143 9.87 -1.39 1.16
C ASN A 143 8.87 -0.98 0.08
N GLN A 144 8.78 -1.77 -0.99
CA GLN A 144 8.00 -1.40 -2.16
C GLN A 144 7.51 -2.57 -3.00
N ILE A 145 6.43 -2.31 -3.74
CA ILE A 145 5.96 -3.13 -4.85
C ILE A 145 6.02 -2.25 -6.10
N VAL A 146 6.71 -2.71 -7.13
CA VAL A 146 6.89 -1.97 -8.38
C VAL A 146 6.46 -2.84 -9.55
N LEU A 147 5.48 -2.39 -10.31
CA LEU A 147 5.19 -2.90 -11.64
C LEU A 147 5.95 -2.04 -12.65
N ASP A 148 6.83 -2.64 -13.43
CA ASP A 148 7.60 -1.99 -14.49
C ASP A 148 7.17 -2.57 -15.84
N VAL A 149 6.47 -1.76 -16.63
CA VAL A 149 5.95 -2.17 -17.94
C VAL A 149 7.07 -2.34 -18.95
N LYS A 150 8.10 -1.49 -18.92
CA LYS A 150 9.20 -1.51 -19.89
C LYS A 150 10.05 -2.77 -19.74
N GLN A 151 10.28 -3.16 -18.50
CA GLN A 151 11.02 -4.37 -18.16
C GLN A 151 10.13 -5.61 -18.12
N SER A 152 8.80 -5.44 -18.18
CA SER A 152 7.83 -6.51 -18.01
C SER A 152 8.02 -7.28 -16.69
N THR A 153 8.26 -6.55 -15.60
CA THR A 153 8.51 -7.15 -14.28
C THR A 153 7.57 -6.62 -13.21
N VAL A 154 7.37 -7.44 -12.17
CA VAL A 154 6.78 -7.00 -10.89
C VAL A 154 7.80 -7.33 -9.80
N THR A 155 8.27 -6.31 -9.10
CA THR A 155 9.26 -6.44 -8.02
C THR A 155 8.58 -6.24 -6.67
N VAL A 156 8.68 -7.21 -5.78
CA VAL A 156 8.28 -7.08 -4.37
C VAL A 156 9.55 -7.02 -3.52
N ARG A 157 9.76 -5.91 -2.80
CA ARG A 157 10.94 -5.69 -1.96
C ARG A 157 10.52 -5.39 -0.53
N GLY A 158 11.03 -6.17 0.41
CA GLY A 158 11.06 -5.85 1.83
C GLY A 158 12.50 -5.91 2.33
N VAL A 159 12.94 -4.90 3.09
CA VAL A 159 14.34 -4.82 3.56
C VAL A 159 14.67 -5.93 4.55
N ALA A 160 13.74 -6.24 5.44
CA ALA A 160 13.95 -7.26 6.48
C ALA A 160 13.43 -8.64 6.07
N LYS A 161 12.19 -8.69 5.55
CA LYS A 161 11.49 -9.93 5.23
C LYS A 161 10.33 -9.66 4.27
N VAL A 162 10.04 -10.59 3.38
CA VAL A 162 8.79 -10.69 2.64
C VAL A 162 8.09 -11.98 3.09
N VAL A 163 6.80 -11.90 3.41
CA VAL A 163 6.01 -13.05 3.90
C VAL A 163 4.80 -13.24 3.00
N PHE A 164 4.68 -14.44 2.43
CA PHE A 164 3.47 -14.91 1.77
C PHE A 164 2.79 -15.90 2.71
N GLU A 165 1.53 -15.67 3.06
CA GLU A 165 0.75 -16.51 3.96
C GLU A 165 -0.57 -16.90 3.28
N SER A 166 -0.77 -18.20 3.11
CA SER A 166 -1.96 -18.80 2.51
C SER A 166 -2.01 -20.28 2.88
N SER A 167 -3.17 -20.93 2.69
CA SER A 167 -3.30 -22.39 2.77
C SER A 167 -2.52 -23.11 1.65
N LYS A 168 -2.35 -22.47 0.49
CA LYS A 168 -1.50 -22.89 -0.62
C LYS A 168 -0.90 -21.67 -1.32
N ILE A 169 0.38 -21.75 -1.69
CA ILE A 169 1.09 -20.70 -2.43
C ILE A 169 1.68 -21.33 -3.69
N PHE A 170 1.33 -20.78 -4.85
CA PHE A 170 1.80 -21.21 -6.16
C PHE A 170 2.75 -20.15 -6.73
N GLU A 171 4.00 -20.54 -7.01
CA GLU A 171 5.05 -19.63 -7.51
C GLU A 171 5.67 -20.16 -8.80
N GLY A 172 5.14 -19.81 -9.97
CA GLY A 172 5.72 -20.24 -11.23
C GLY A 172 4.80 -20.07 -12.41
N SER A 173 5.20 -20.63 -13.55
CA SER A 173 4.40 -20.66 -14.78
C SER A 173 4.29 -22.11 -15.29
N PRO A 174 3.12 -22.55 -15.83
CA PRO A 174 2.95 -23.87 -16.44
C PRO A 174 3.89 -24.16 -17.62
N VAL A 175 4.55 -23.12 -18.14
CA VAL A 175 5.48 -23.20 -19.27
C VAL A 175 6.90 -22.75 -18.90
N ALA A 176 7.19 -22.55 -17.61
CA ALA A 176 8.54 -22.22 -17.17
C ALA A 176 9.49 -23.40 -17.46
N PHE A 177 10.61 -23.13 -18.14
CA PHE A 177 11.59 -24.15 -18.52
C PHE A 177 12.15 -24.91 -17.30
N HIS A 178 12.26 -24.22 -16.16
CA HIS A 178 12.36 -24.84 -14.84
C HIS A 178 11.33 -24.15 -13.94
N PRO A 179 10.26 -24.85 -13.48
CA PRO A 179 9.47 -24.32 -12.38
C PRO A 179 10.37 -24.14 -11.15
N ALA A 180 9.97 -23.34 -10.16
CA ALA A 180 10.75 -23.22 -8.92
C ALA A 180 11.13 -24.63 -8.44
N VAL A 181 12.40 -24.91 -8.16
CA VAL A 181 12.81 -26.29 -7.88
C VAL A 181 12.10 -26.75 -6.61
N HIS A 182 11.15 -27.66 -6.77
CA HIS A 182 10.43 -28.23 -5.64
C HIS A 182 11.43 -28.82 -4.68
N GLY A 183 11.18 -28.65 -3.39
CA GLY A 183 11.89 -29.42 -2.37
C GLY A 183 11.93 -30.92 -2.72
N ASP A 184 10.83 -31.47 -3.24
CA ASP A 184 10.73 -32.90 -3.58
C ASP A 184 11.62 -33.33 -4.76
N GLN A 185 11.82 -32.46 -5.75
CA GLN A 185 12.76 -32.70 -6.86
C GLN A 185 14.21 -32.65 -6.36
N LEU A 186 14.53 -31.67 -5.50
CA LEU A 186 15.81 -31.61 -4.82
C LEU A 186 16.04 -32.86 -3.95
N MET A 187 15.03 -33.32 -3.21
CA MET A 187 15.12 -34.54 -2.41
C MET A 187 15.31 -35.79 -3.26
N THR A 188 14.62 -35.89 -4.39
CA THR A 188 14.80 -37.02 -5.32
C THR A 188 16.22 -37.04 -5.88
N TYR A 189 16.76 -35.87 -6.25
CA TYR A 189 18.14 -35.73 -6.69
C TYR A 189 19.14 -36.08 -5.58
N LEU A 190 18.96 -35.56 -4.37
CA LEU A 190 19.82 -35.85 -3.22
C LEU A 190 19.78 -37.33 -2.84
N ASN A 191 18.60 -37.96 -2.86
CA ASN A 191 18.43 -39.40 -2.65
C ASN A 191 19.17 -40.22 -3.72
N THR A 192 19.11 -39.78 -4.98
CA THR A 192 19.83 -40.42 -6.09
C THR A 192 21.35 -40.32 -5.87
N LEU A 193 21.86 -39.16 -5.47
CA LEU A 193 23.28 -38.97 -5.16
C LEU A 193 23.74 -39.83 -3.98
N VAL A 194 22.96 -39.88 -2.89
CA VAL A 194 23.26 -40.74 -1.73
C VAL A 194 23.29 -42.21 -2.14
N THR A 195 22.36 -42.64 -3.00
CA THR A 195 22.32 -44.01 -3.53
C THR A 195 23.53 -44.32 -4.41
N ILE A 196 23.90 -43.42 -5.33
CA ILE A 196 25.11 -43.58 -6.15
C ILE A 196 26.35 -43.68 -5.27
N PHE A 197 26.48 -42.79 -4.28
CA PHE A 197 27.61 -42.80 -3.36
C PHE A 197 27.69 -44.12 -2.58
N ASN A 198 26.59 -44.55 -1.96
CA ASN A 198 26.54 -45.78 -1.18
C ASN A 198 26.77 -47.05 -2.03
N THR A 199 26.46 -47.03 -3.33
CA THR A 199 26.71 -48.15 -4.26
C THR A 199 28.12 -48.16 -4.84
N HIS A 200 28.79 -47.00 -4.94
CA HIS A 200 30.21 -46.90 -5.33
C HIS A 200 31.17 -47.12 -4.16
N LEU A 201 30.67 -47.07 -2.91
CA LEU A 201 31.42 -47.52 -1.75
C LEU A 201 31.37 -49.05 -1.69
N HIS A 202 32.46 -49.70 -2.07
CA HIS A 202 32.60 -51.15 -1.88
C HIS A 202 32.82 -51.46 -0.40
N VAL A 203 31.87 -52.17 0.20
CA VAL A 203 32.05 -52.82 1.50
C VAL A 203 32.84 -54.11 1.25
N GLY A 204 34.15 -54.06 1.49
CA GLY A 204 34.97 -55.26 1.66
C GLY A 204 35.35 -56.08 0.41
N GLN A 205 35.45 -55.50 -0.79
CA GLN A 205 36.05 -56.28 -1.90
C GLN A 205 37.57 -56.37 -1.75
N MET A 206 38.02 -57.61 -1.56
CA MET A 206 39.40 -58.05 -1.49
C MET A 206 40.20 -57.61 -2.71
N ALA A 207 41.43 -57.18 -2.51
CA ALA A 207 42.41 -57.15 -3.59
C ALA A 207 42.46 -58.54 -4.24
N ALA A 208 42.32 -58.61 -5.56
CA ALA A 208 42.44 -59.83 -6.35
C ALA A 208 43.92 -60.30 -6.39
N GLY A 209 44.46 -60.67 -5.22
CA GLY A 209 45.86 -61.03 -5.04
C GLY A 209 46.05 -61.88 -3.79
N ILE A 210 46.99 -62.81 -3.88
CA ILE A 210 47.23 -63.98 -3.00
C ILE A 210 47.77 -63.58 -1.59
N LEU A 211 47.57 -62.34 -1.15
CA LEU A 211 48.07 -61.84 0.14
C LEU A 211 46.92 -61.52 1.11
N PRO A 212 46.97 -62.01 2.36
CA PRO A 212 45.97 -61.68 3.37
C PRO A 212 46.17 -60.23 3.83
N VAL A 213 45.30 -59.33 3.39
CA VAL A 213 45.16 -57.98 3.96
C VAL A 213 43.96 -57.96 4.91
N THR A 214 44.12 -57.29 6.07
CA THR A 214 43.05 -57.12 7.05
C THR A 214 41.85 -56.43 6.38
N PRO A 215 40.60 -56.94 6.54
CA PRO A 215 39.43 -56.32 5.95
C PRO A 215 39.31 -54.84 6.35
N ALA A 216 39.13 -53.95 5.38
CA ALA A 216 38.91 -52.53 5.66
C ALA A 216 37.62 -52.38 6.51
N PRO A 217 37.62 -51.51 7.54
CA PRO A 217 36.43 -51.26 8.34
C PRO A 217 35.29 -50.77 7.45
N SER A 218 34.07 -51.25 7.71
CA SER A 218 32.87 -50.87 6.97
C SER A 218 32.70 -49.35 6.99
N VAL A 219 32.65 -48.72 5.81
CA VAL A 219 32.36 -47.29 5.69
C VAL A 219 30.91 -47.05 6.10
N VAL A 220 30.68 -46.06 6.97
CA VAL A 220 29.34 -45.65 7.39
C VAL A 220 28.59 -45.10 6.17
N GLN A 221 27.44 -45.69 5.84
CA GLN A 221 26.62 -45.23 4.73
C GLN A 221 26.12 -43.81 4.99
N MET A 222 26.15 -42.97 3.96
CA MET A 222 25.50 -41.66 4.06
C MET A 222 24.00 -41.86 4.22
N MET A 223 23.41 -41.18 5.20
CA MET A 223 21.98 -41.18 5.43
C MET A 223 21.30 -40.23 4.43
N PRO A 224 20.16 -40.63 3.82
CA PRO A 224 19.34 -39.71 3.05
C PRO A 224 18.97 -38.47 3.88
N PRO A 225 18.92 -37.27 3.26
CA PRO A 225 18.50 -36.07 3.98
C PRO A 225 17.07 -36.25 4.54
N PRO A 226 16.79 -35.79 5.77
CA PRO A 226 15.44 -35.89 6.33
C PRO A 226 14.48 -34.90 5.65
N PRO A 227 13.17 -35.24 5.49
CA PRO A 227 12.17 -34.35 4.88
C PRO A 227 12.02 -32.99 5.57
N SER A 228 12.46 -32.87 6.82
CA SER A 228 12.49 -31.62 7.58
C SER A 228 13.40 -30.54 6.99
N LEU A 229 14.27 -30.89 6.03
CA LEU A 229 15.12 -29.95 5.30
C LEU A 229 14.37 -29.24 4.16
N LEU A 230 13.14 -29.66 3.86
CA LEU A 230 12.30 -29.03 2.84
C LEU A 230 11.30 -28.06 3.41
N SER A 231 11.02 -26.99 2.65
CA SER A 231 9.88 -26.11 2.93
C SER A 231 8.58 -26.87 2.64
N THR A 232 7.78 -27.15 3.66
CA THR A 232 6.46 -27.79 3.51
C THR A 232 5.35 -26.81 3.08
N LYS A 233 5.70 -25.56 2.74
CA LYS A 233 4.74 -24.47 2.47
C LYS A 233 4.71 -24.00 1.02
N VAL A 234 5.66 -24.43 0.20
CA VAL A 234 5.78 -24.02 -1.21
C VAL A 234 5.68 -25.25 -2.09
N THR A 235 4.58 -25.38 -2.81
CA THR A 235 4.30 -26.50 -3.72
C THR A 235 3.96 -25.93 -5.10
N LEU A 236 4.37 -26.60 -6.18
CA LEU A 236 3.78 -26.37 -7.50
C LEU A 236 2.89 -27.55 -7.84
N ASP A 237 1.88 -27.32 -8.66
CA ASP A 237 1.09 -28.38 -9.30
C ASP A 237 1.69 -28.69 -10.69
#